data_AF-A0AAD1AHM7-F1
#
_entry.id   AF-A0AAD1AHM7-F1
#
_cell.length_a   1.000
_cell.length_b   1.000
_cell.length_c   1.000
_cell.angle_alpha   90.00
_cell.angle_beta   90.00
_cell.angle_gamma   90.00
#
_symmetry.space_group_name_H-M   'P 1'
#
loop_
_entity.id
_entity.type
_entity.pdbx_description
1 polymer ?
#
loop_
_entity_poly.entity_id
_entity_poly.type
_entity_poly.pdbx_seq_one_letter_code
_entity_poly.pdbx_strand_id
1 'polypeptide(L)'
;MVNGTRTAMQVLKAIRTNARQHGWSVEQLPKRGKGSHTIWVVVDENGNQLARVALTGYSGQMSQTVTRSNEAALEEIFGKGWLDK
;
A
#
# COMPACT_ATOMS: atom_id res chain seq x y z
N MET A 1 13.05 -5.63 2.81
CA MET A 1 12.27 -5.93 4.03
C MET A 1 12.39 -4.73 4.93
N VAL A 2 11.27 -4.07 5.16
CA VAL A 2 11.12 -2.79 5.82
C VAL A 2 11.68 -2.79 7.24
N ASN A 3 12.40 -1.71 7.57
CA ASN A 3 12.96 -1.46 8.88
C ASN A 3 11.93 -0.75 9.76
N GLY A 4 11.46 -1.46 10.79
CA GLY A 4 10.52 -0.97 11.79
C GLY A 4 9.04 -1.15 11.41
N THR A 5 8.19 -0.28 11.97
CA THR A 5 6.75 -0.28 11.76
C THR A 5 6.31 0.99 11.03
N ARG A 6 5.12 0.94 10.42
CA ARG A 6 4.47 2.11 9.81
C ARG A 6 3.02 2.18 10.25
N THR A 7 2.44 3.38 10.27
CA THR A 7 0.98 3.54 10.29
C THR A 7 0.40 3.24 8.90
N ALA A 8 -0.89 2.92 8.84
CA ALA A 8 -1.57 2.72 7.57
C ALA A 8 -1.50 3.97 6.67
N MET A 9 -1.55 5.17 7.26
CA MET A 9 -1.39 6.43 6.52
C MET A 9 0.01 6.61 5.94
N GLN A 10 1.06 6.24 6.67
CA GLN A 10 2.44 6.28 6.18
C GLN A 10 2.62 5.34 4.97
N VAL A 11 2.08 4.12 5.06
CA VAL A 11 2.09 3.18 3.94
C VAL A 11 1.32 3.75 2.75
N LEU A 12 0.08 4.23 2.94
CA LEU A 12 -0.71 4.81 1.85
C LEU A 12 -0.02 5.99 1.17
N LYS A 13 0.63 6.85 1.96
CA LYS A 13 1.42 7.98 1.43
C LYS A 13 2.58 7.48 0.57
N ALA A 14 3.33 6.49 1.04
CA ALA A 14 4.45 5.92 0.29
C ALA A 14 3.99 5.26 -1.01
N ILE A 15 2.86 4.54 -1.01
CA ILE A 15 2.25 3.95 -2.21
C ILE A 15 1.92 5.03 -3.23
N ARG A 16 1.25 6.11 -2.80
CA ARG A 16 0.89 7.23 -3.69
C ARG A 16 2.11 7.92 -4.27
N THR A 17 3.16 8.12 -3.47
CA THR A 17 4.40 8.73 -3.94
C THR A 17 5.07 7.86 -5.00
N ASN A 18 5.21 6.55 -4.78
CA ASN A 18 5.83 5.64 -5.74
C ASN A 18 4.98 5.49 -7.01
N ALA A 19 3.67 5.29 -6.88
CA ALA A 19 2.75 5.22 -8.02
C ALA A 19 2.86 6.45 -8.93
N ARG A 20 2.91 7.65 -8.33
CA ARG A 20 3.05 8.91 -9.07
C ARG A 20 4.35 8.99 -9.87
N GLN A 21 5.45 8.40 -9.39
CA GLN A 21 6.72 8.37 -10.14
C GLN A 21 6.62 7.53 -11.43
N HIS A 22 5.66 6.61 -11.49
CA HIS A 22 5.40 5.75 -12.64
C HIS A 22 4.20 6.20 -13.49
N GLY A 23 3.58 7.35 -13.19
CA GLY A 23 2.35 7.79 -13.87
C GLY A 23 1.08 7.02 -13.46
N TRP A 24 1.18 6.14 -12.45
CA TRP A 24 0.07 5.32 -11.97
C TRP A 24 -0.80 6.06 -10.96
N SER A 25 -2.02 5.58 -10.79
CA SER A 25 -2.97 6.11 -9.80
C SER A 25 -3.22 5.10 -8.68
N VAL A 26 -3.73 5.59 -7.54
CA VAL A 26 -4.03 4.76 -6.36
C VAL A 26 -5.47 5.00 -5.95
N GLU A 27 -6.29 3.96 -6.05
CA GLU A 27 -7.73 4.05 -5.84
C GLU A 27 -8.16 3.22 -4.64
N GLN A 28 -9.16 3.73 -3.91
CA GLN A 28 -9.81 2.95 -2.87
C GLN A 28 -10.93 2.15 -3.50
N LEU A 29 -11.00 0.84 -3.22
CA LEU A 29 -12.16 0.03 -3.60
C LEU A 29 -13.26 0.16 -2.53
N PRO A 30 -14.36 0.90 -2.80
CA PRO A 30 -15.43 1.07 -1.82
C PRO A 30 -16.12 -0.27 -1.55
N LYS A 31 -16.63 -0.45 -0.32
CA LYS A 31 -17.40 -1.64 0.13
C LYS A 31 -16.65 -2.98 0.10
N ARG A 32 -15.34 -3.00 -0.19
CA ARG A 32 -14.52 -4.24 -0.17
C ARG A 32 -13.67 -4.43 1.10
N GLY A 33 -13.92 -3.66 2.15
CA GLY A 33 -13.26 -3.75 3.45
C GLY A 33 -14.05 -4.55 4.49
N LYS A 34 -13.37 -5.33 5.33
CA LYS A 34 -13.97 -5.95 6.53
C LYS A 34 -13.71 -5.08 7.75
N GLY A 35 -14.78 -4.60 8.39
CA GLY A 35 -14.68 -3.74 9.57
C GLY A 35 -13.89 -2.46 9.27
N SER A 36 -12.84 -2.20 10.05
CA SER A 36 -11.98 -1.02 9.88
C SER A 36 -10.99 -1.11 8.72
N HIS A 37 -10.90 -2.22 7.99
CA HIS A 37 -9.93 -2.35 6.90
C HIS A 37 -10.43 -1.72 5.61
N THR A 38 -9.52 -1.06 4.88
CA THR A 38 -9.75 -0.48 3.56
C THR A 38 -8.90 -1.22 2.54
N ILE A 39 -9.37 -1.27 1.29
CA ILE A 39 -8.64 -1.90 0.19
C ILE A 39 -8.27 -0.83 -0.81
N TRP A 40 -6.99 -0.83 -1.18
CA TRP A 40 -6.41 0.09 -2.14
C TRP A 40 -5.81 -0.71 -3.27
N VAL A 41 -5.93 -0.17 -4.48
CA VAL A 41 -5.34 -0.73 -5.70
C VAL A 41 -4.45 0.31 -6.36
N VAL A 42 -3.37 -0.16 -6.97
CA VAL A 42 -2.55 0.63 -7.87
C VAL A 42 -2.98 0.28 -9.28
N VAL A 43 -3.29 1.29 -10.09
CA VAL A 43 -3.75 1.12 -11.46
C VAL A 43 -2.86 1.88 -12.44
N ASP A 44 -2.64 1.29 -13.62
CA ASP A 44 -1.91 1.94 -14.70
C ASP A 44 -2.76 3.01 -15.42
N GLU A 45 -2.18 3.66 -16.43
CA GLU A 45 -2.84 4.69 -17.24
C GLU A 45 -4.06 4.18 -18.03
N ASN A 46 -4.13 2.87 -18.27
CA ASN A 46 -5.24 2.21 -18.96
C ASN A 46 -6.32 1.71 -17.97
N GLY A 47 -6.13 1.93 -16.66
CA GLY A 47 -7.03 1.43 -15.61
C GLY A 47 -6.82 -0.04 -15.26
N ASN A 48 -5.74 -0.68 -15.71
CA ASN A 48 -5.43 -2.06 -15.32
C ASN A 48 -4.90 -2.08 -13.89
N GLN A 49 -5.42 -3.01 -13.09
CA GLN A 49 -4.94 -3.20 -11.72
C GLN A 49 -3.56 -3.88 -11.75
N LEU A 50 -2.55 -3.16 -11.26
CA LEU A 50 -1.18 -3.65 -11.14
C LEU A 50 -0.97 -4.38 -9.81
N ALA A 51 -1.53 -3.86 -8.72
CA ALA A 51 -1.40 -4.48 -7.40
C ALA A 51 -2.51 -4.06 -6.45
N ARG A 52 -2.61 -4.74 -5.30
CA ARG A 52 -3.63 -4.52 -4.28
C ARG A 52 -3.03 -4.64 -2.88
N VAL A 53 -3.48 -3.77 -1.98
CA VAL A 53 -3.11 -3.83 -0.56
C VAL A 53 -4.34 -3.61 0.33
N ALA A 54 -4.36 -4.28 1.48
CA ALA A 54 -5.35 -4.06 2.53
C ALA A 54 -4.69 -3.26 3.66
N LEU A 55 -5.25 -2.10 3.98
CA LEU A 55 -4.76 -1.23 5.05
C LEU A 55 -5.77 -1.21 6.20
N THR A 56 -5.28 -1.36 7.43
CA THR A 56 -6.11 -1.21 8.63
C THR A 56 -6.51 0.26 8.82
N GLY A 57 -7.72 0.51 9.32
CA GLY A 57 -8.17 1.83 9.74
C GLY A 57 -7.71 2.23 11.14
N TYR A 58 -6.89 1.40 11.78
CA TYR A 58 -6.24 1.75 13.05
C TYR A 58 -5.22 2.87 12.82
N SER A 59 -5.27 3.90 13.69
CA SER A 59 -4.43 5.10 13.57
C SER A 59 -3.00 4.92 14.09
N GLY A 60 -2.75 3.89 14.90
CA GLY A 60 -1.44 3.63 15.47
C GLY A 60 -0.50 2.88 14.52
N GLN A 61 0.67 2.55 15.06
CA GLN A 61 1.65 1.73 14.34
C GLN A 61 1.11 0.32 14.10
N MET A 62 1.21 -0.15 12.87
CA MET A 62 0.93 -1.55 12.56
C MET A 62 2.05 -2.43 13.10
N SER A 63 1.75 -3.70 13.39
CA SER A 63 2.81 -4.64 13.76
C SER A 63 3.85 -4.78 12.64
N GLN A 64 5.05 -5.25 13.00
CA GLN A 64 6.10 -5.48 12.03
C GLN A 64 5.67 -6.49 10.95
N THR A 65 4.90 -7.52 11.33
CA THR A 65 4.34 -8.50 10.41
C THR A 65 3.41 -7.87 9.38
N VAL A 66 2.47 -7.01 9.83
CA VAL A 66 1.55 -6.32 8.91
C VAL A 66 2.30 -5.33 8.02
N THR A 67 3.28 -4.61 8.57
CA THR A 67 4.12 -3.68 7.80
C THR A 67 4.87 -4.42 6.68
N ARG A 68 5.50 -5.56 6.99
CA ARG A 68 6.20 -6.42 6.01
C ARG A 68 5.24 -7.03 4.98
N SER A 69 4.03 -7.42 5.40
CA SER A 69 3.01 -7.92 4.48
C SER A 69 2.60 -6.86 3.46
N ASN A 70 2.49 -5.59 3.88
CA ASN A 70 2.16 -4.49 2.97
C ASN A 70 3.31 -4.18 2.01
N GLU A 71 4.57 -4.26 2.46
CA GLU A 71 5.74 -4.12 1.60
C GLU A 71 5.76 -5.22 0.52
N ALA A 72 5.62 -6.49 0.93
CA ALA A 72 5.65 -7.63 0.03
C ALA A 72 4.53 -7.59 -1.02
N ALA A 73 3.33 -7.12 -0.64
CA ALA A 73 2.19 -7.02 -1.56
C ALA A 73 2.41 -6.10 -2.76
N LEU A 74 3.39 -5.19 -2.68
CA LEU A 74 3.70 -4.20 -3.72
C LEU A 74 5.16 -4.28 -4.18
N GLU A 75 5.92 -5.26 -3.70
CA GLU A 75 7.34 -5.43 -4.04
C GLU A 75 7.55 -5.73 -5.52
N GLU A 76 6.62 -6.44 -6.16
CA GLU A 76 6.71 -6.74 -7.60
C GLU A 76 6.63 -5.48 -8.48
N ILE A 77 5.92 -4.44 -8.02
CA ILE A 77 5.70 -3.21 -8.80
C ILE A 77 6.61 -2.04 -8.39
N PHE A 78 7.03 -1.96 -7.12
CA PHE A 78 7.88 -0.88 -6.61
C PHE A 78 9.31 -1.32 -6.30
N GLY A 79 9.58 -2.62 -6.39
CA GLY A 79 10.87 -3.22 -6.10
C GLY A 79 11.12 -3.44 -4.60
N LYS A 80 12.13 -4.26 -4.31
CA LYS A 80 12.51 -4.62 -2.94
C LYS A 80 12.89 -3.40 -2.10
N GLY A 81 12.35 -3.33 -0.88
CA GLY A 81 12.67 -2.26 0.07
C GLY A 81 11.99 -0.92 -0.23
N TRP A 82 10.99 -0.86 -1.12
CA TRP A 82 10.35 0.39 -1.53
C TRP A 82 9.76 1.20 -0.37
N LEU A 83 9.38 0.54 0.72
CA LEU A 83 8.74 1.19 1.87
C LEU A 83 9.72 1.97 2.77
N ASP A 84 11.04 1.79 2.58
CA ASP A 84 12.10 2.51 3.30
C ASP A 84 12.81 3.57 2.43
N LYS A 85 12.45 3.69 1.15
CA LYS A 85 12.99 4.69 0.24
C LYS A 85 12.18 5.99 0.32
#